data_AF-A0A845MJ83-F1
#
_entry.id   AF-A0A845MJ83-F1
#
_cell.length_a   1.000
_cell.length_b   1.000
_cell.length_c   1.000
_cell.angle_alpha   90.00
_cell.angle_beta   90.00
_cell.angle_gamma   90.00
#
_symmetry.space_group_name_H-M   'P 1'
#
loop_
_entity.id
_entity.type
_entity.pdbx_description
1 polymer ?
#
loop_
_entity_poly.entity_id
_entity_poly.type
_entity_poly.pdbx_seq_one_letter_code
_entity_poly.pdbx_strand_id
1 'polypeptide(L)'
;MSRLDSFIRRMSAQRDCLNHAAELIRDLPGSVLELGLGNGRTFDHLRSLMPDRDIYVFDRHVQAHPDCIPDQDHMIVGDFLETIPNAAERMASKAVLAHCDIGSGDKAASVALAKALGDSLPRLLAPGAIIVSDQPFEVAKWQSRPLPEGVAEGRYHIYQQM
;
A
#
# COMPACT_ATOMS: atom_id res chain seq x y z
N MET A 1 -27.44 -1.92 0.48
CA MET A 1 -26.34 -1.21 -0.22
C MET A 1 -25.96 -2.04 -1.42
N SER A 2 -25.94 -1.46 -2.61
CA SER A 2 -25.57 -2.20 -3.82
C SER A 2 -24.06 -2.53 -3.84
N ARG A 3 -23.63 -3.44 -4.73
CA ARG A 3 -22.20 -3.68 -4.95
C ARG A 3 -21.48 -2.44 -5.47
N LEU A 4 -22.16 -1.61 -6.28
CA LEU A 4 -21.64 -0.34 -6.77
C LEU A 4 -21.43 0.65 -5.62
N ASP A 5 -22.39 0.82 -4.73
CA ASP A 5 -22.24 1.71 -3.56
C ASP A 5 -21.08 1.27 -2.65
N SER A 6 -20.93 -0.04 -2.43
CA SER A 6 -19.82 -0.57 -1.65
C SER A 6 -18.47 -0.36 -2.35
N PHE A 7 -18.44 -0.44 -3.68
CA PHE A 7 -17.23 -0.16 -4.45
C PHE A 7 -16.85 1.32 -4.36
N ILE A 8 -17.80 2.24 -4.58
CA ILE A 8 -17.58 3.69 -4.46
C ILE A 8 -17.01 4.03 -3.09
N ARG A 9 -17.64 3.52 -2.01
CA ARG A 9 -17.17 3.78 -0.64
C ARG A 9 -15.74 3.26 -0.40
N ARG A 10 -15.39 2.10 -0.95
CA ARG A 10 -14.02 1.56 -0.84
C ARG A 10 -13.01 2.44 -1.58
N MET A 11 -13.33 2.86 -2.81
CA MET A 11 -12.44 3.72 -3.60
C MET A 11 -12.26 5.11 -2.96
N SER A 12 -13.33 5.68 -2.39
CA SER A 12 -13.22 6.95 -1.65
C SER A 12 -12.37 6.79 -0.40
N ALA A 13 -12.56 5.71 0.37
CA ALA A 13 -11.73 5.41 1.54
C ALA A 13 -10.25 5.27 1.18
N GLN A 14 -9.93 4.55 0.11
CA GLN A 14 -8.56 4.43 -0.44
C GLN A 14 -7.95 5.80 -0.69
N ARG A 15 -8.62 6.63 -1.51
CA ARG A 15 -8.15 7.98 -1.84
C ARG A 15 -7.92 8.83 -0.59
N ASP A 16 -8.89 8.85 0.32
CA ASP A 16 -8.85 9.73 1.49
C ASP A 16 -7.75 9.29 2.48
N CYS A 17 -7.55 7.98 2.65
CA CYS A 17 -6.42 7.45 3.42
C CYS A 17 -5.07 7.76 2.77
N LEU A 18 -4.93 7.64 1.45
CA LEU A 18 -3.69 7.98 0.74
C LEU A 18 -3.37 9.48 0.80
N ASN A 19 -4.38 10.34 0.64
CA ASN A 19 -4.22 11.78 0.82
C ASN A 19 -3.72 12.11 2.22
N HIS A 20 -4.32 11.51 3.25
CA HIS A 20 -3.90 11.72 4.63
C HIS A 20 -2.48 11.18 4.89
N ALA A 21 -2.15 10.00 4.35
CA ALA A 21 -0.82 9.44 4.51
C ALA A 21 0.26 10.30 3.85
N ALA A 22 0.01 10.85 2.67
CA ALA A 22 0.92 11.78 1.99
C ALA A 22 1.23 13.02 2.84
N GLU A 23 0.23 13.55 3.55
CA GLU A 23 0.43 14.64 4.51
C GLU A 23 1.31 14.22 5.69
N LEU A 24 1.07 13.04 6.26
CA LEU A 24 1.84 12.52 7.40
C LEU A 24 3.33 12.28 7.08
N ILE A 25 3.63 11.91 5.84
CA ILE A 25 5.00 11.57 5.42
C ILE A 25 5.70 12.69 4.65
N ARG A 26 5.07 13.87 4.53
CA ARG A 26 5.54 14.98 3.68
C ARG A 26 7.02 15.29 3.88
N ASP A 27 7.46 15.39 5.12
CA ASP A 27 8.82 15.78 5.50
C ASP A 27 9.77 14.58 5.69
N LEU A 28 9.29 13.35 5.50
CA LEU A 28 10.10 12.15 5.65
C LEU A 28 10.79 11.79 4.33
N PRO A 29 12.12 11.65 4.28
CA PRO A 29 12.79 11.18 3.08
C PRO A 29 12.60 9.67 2.92
N GLY A 30 12.27 9.23 1.71
CA GLY A 30 12.20 7.80 1.39
C GLY A 30 11.23 7.47 0.25
N SER A 31 11.30 6.23 -0.19
CA SER A 31 10.47 5.68 -1.26
C SER A 31 9.04 5.35 -0.79
N VAL A 32 8.18 4.94 -1.72
CA VAL A 32 6.81 4.48 -1.48
C VAL A 32 6.65 3.06 -2.03
N LEU A 33 5.87 2.23 -1.35
CA LEU A 33 5.49 0.89 -1.83
C LEU A 33 4.00 0.86 -2.18
N GLU A 34 3.67 0.27 -3.32
CA GLU A 34 2.30 -0.09 -3.73
C GLU A 34 2.23 -1.61 -3.89
N LEU A 35 1.49 -2.29 -3.03
CA LEU A 35 1.26 -3.73 -3.11
C LEU A 35 -0.12 -3.98 -3.71
N GLY A 36 -0.15 -4.49 -4.93
CA GLY A 36 -1.35 -4.66 -5.74
C GLY A 36 -1.51 -3.50 -6.73
N LEU A 37 -1.05 -3.67 -7.97
CA LEU A 37 -1.25 -2.68 -9.02
C LEU A 37 -2.68 -2.72 -9.54
N GLY A 38 -3.20 -3.92 -9.82
CA GLY A 38 -4.51 -4.11 -10.42
C GLY A 38 -4.67 -3.26 -11.69
N ASN A 39 -5.66 -2.37 -11.71
CA ASN A 39 -5.87 -1.44 -12.83
C ASN A 39 -4.94 -0.20 -12.81
N GLY A 40 -4.24 0.05 -11.70
CA GLY A 40 -3.25 1.12 -11.55
C GLY A 40 -3.78 2.46 -11.02
N ARG A 41 -5.04 2.52 -10.56
CA ARG A 41 -5.67 3.78 -10.12
C ARG A 41 -5.01 4.40 -8.88
N THR A 42 -4.68 3.58 -7.90
CA THR A 42 -4.02 4.01 -6.65
C THR A 42 -2.57 4.36 -6.89
N PHE A 43 -1.86 3.59 -7.72
CA PHE A 43 -0.52 3.96 -8.22
C PHE A 43 -0.51 5.32 -8.92
N ASP A 44 -1.41 5.56 -9.87
CA ASP A 44 -1.50 6.85 -10.58
C ASP A 44 -1.79 8.01 -9.61
N HIS A 45 -2.67 7.78 -8.63
CA HIS A 45 -2.96 8.74 -7.57
C HIS A 45 -1.73 9.03 -6.68
N LEU A 46 -0.98 7.99 -6.28
CA LEU A 46 0.26 8.15 -5.50
C LEU A 46 1.30 8.97 -6.27
N ARG A 47 1.47 8.71 -7.57
CA ARG A 47 2.36 9.49 -8.46
C ARG A 47 1.94 10.95 -8.54
N SER A 48 0.63 11.23 -8.56
CA SER A 48 0.12 12.61 -8.52
C SER A 48 0.37 13.30 -7.17
N LEU A 49 0.31 12.58 -6.06
CA LEU A 49 0.54 13.14 -4.72
C LEU A 49 2.03 13.39 -4.45
N MET A 50 2.91 12.56 -5.00
CA MET A 50 4.34 12.53 -4.68
C MET A 50 5.18 12.33 -5.95
N PRO A 51 5.21 13.31 -6.85
CA PRO A 51 5.85 13.16 -8.17
C PRO A 51 7.36 12.93 -8.11
N ASP A 52 8.00 13.33 -7.01
CA ASP A 52 9.46 13.27 -6.84
C ASP A 52 9.95 12.05 -6.04
N ARG A 53 9.07 11.08 -5.73
CA ARG A 53 9.42 9.89 -4.95
C ARG A 53 9.45 8.65 -5.83
N ASP A 54 10.42 7.77 -5.58
CA ASP A 54 10.40 6.41 -6.14
C ASP A 54 9.21 5.64 -5.56
N ILE A 55 8.36 5.11 -6.45
CA ILE A 55 7.19 4.29 -6.07
C ILE A 55 7.41 2.88 -6.61
N TYR A 56 7.80 1.96 -5.73
CA TYR A 56 7.99 0.55 -6.08
C TYR A 56 6.65 -0.18 -6.01
N VAL A 57 6.26 -0.80 -7.12
CA VAL A 57 4.96 -1.45 -7.26
C VAL A 57 5.13 -2.95 -7.39
N PHE A 58 4.38 -3.69 -6.59
CA PHE A 58 4.36 -5.14 -6.59
C PHE A 58 3.04 -5.64 -7.13
N ASP A 59 3.08 -6.58 -8.06
CA ASP A 59 1.90 -7.35 -8.47
C ASP A 59 2.34 -8.70 -9.03
N ARG A 60 1.45 -9.69 -9.01
CA ARG A 60 1.68 -10.97 -9.68
C ARG A 60 1.63 -10.81 -11.20
N HIS A 61 0.81 -9.89 -11.71
CA HIS A 61 0.63 -9.67 -13.14
C HIS A 61 0.41 -8.19 -13.46
N VAL A 62 0.97 -7.71 -14.57
CA VAL A 62 0.68 -6.37 -15.09
C VAL A 62 -0.60 -6.41 -15.92
N GLN A 63 -1.70 -5.90 -15.35
CA GLN A 63 -3.01 -5.77 -16.02
C GLN A 63 -3.59 -4.35 -15.85
N ALA A 64 -2.71 -3.36 -15.71
CA ALA A 64 -3.08 -1.97 -15.51
C ALA A 64 -3.50 -1.27 -16.81
N HIS A 65 -4.14 -0.11 -16.65
CA HIS A 65 -4.25 0.83 -17.76
C HIS A 65 -2.83 1.18 -18.26
N PRO A 66 -2.60 1.30 -19.59
CA PRO A 66 -1.25 1.54 -20.14
C PRO A 66 -0.52 2.74 -19.50
N ASP A 67 -1.25 3.81 -19.19
CA ASP A 67 -0.69 5.02 -18.57
C ASP A 67 -0.36 4.86 -17.06
N CYS A 68 -0.72 3.71 -16.48
CA CYS A 68 -0.54 3.42 -15.06
C CYS A 68 0.39 2.21 -14.83
N ILE A 69 1.25 1.90 -15.81
CA ILE A 69 2.29 0.88 -15.68
C ILE A 69 3.59 1.58 -15.25
N PRO A 70 4.18 1.23 -14.10
CA PRO A 70 5.50 1.75 -13.70
C PRO A 70 6.59 1.31 -14.69
N ASP A 71 7.72 2.01 -14.69
CA ASP A 71 8.89 1.55 -15.44
C ASP A 71 9.47 0.23 -14.89
N GLN A 72 10.44 -0.34 -15.60
CA GLN A 72 11.02 -1.65 -15.25
C GLN A 72 11.81 -1.65 -13.94
N ASP A 73 12.33 -0.50 -13.52
CA ASP A 73 13.13 -0.39 -12.29
C ASP A 73 12.20 -0.38 -11.07
N HIS A 74 11.00 0.16 -11.23
CA HIS A 74 9.99 0.32 -10.18
C HIS A 74 8.90 -0.76 -10.16
N MET A 75 8.67 -1.47 -11.26
CA MET A 75 7.74 -2.61 -11.29
C MET A 75 8.43 -3.91 -10.87
N ILE A 76 7.89 -4.57 -9.84
CA ILE A 76 8.38 -5.84 -9.29
C ILE A 76 7.29 -6.89 -9.46
N VAL A 77 7.44 -7.74 -10.48
CA VAL A 77 6.46 -8.78 -10.82
C VAL A 77 6.78 -10.08 -10.11
N GLY A 78 5.80 -10.64 -9.37
CA GLY A 78 5.93 -11.93 -8.69
C GLY A 78 5.00 -12.08 -7.49
N ASP A 79 5.04 -13.23 -6.81
CA ASP A 79 4.28 -13.42 -5.58
C ASP A 79 4.83 -12.54 -4.45
N PHE A 80 3.97 -11.89 -3.67
CA PHE A 80 4.40 -11.00 -2.59
C PHE A 80 5.27 -11.69 -1.54
N LEU A 81 5.02 -12.98 -1.25
CA LEU A 81 5.81 -13.73 -0.28
C LEU A 81 7.24 -14.02 -0.77
N GLU A 82 7.47 -13.92 -2.08
CA GLU A 82 8.78 -14.10 -2.70
C GLU A 82 9.46 -12.75 -2.98
N THR A 83 8.70 -11.74 -3.42
CA THR A 83 9.24 -10.46 -3.86
C THR A 83 9.53 -9.50 -2.70
N ILE A 84 8.65 -9.41 -1.70
CA ILE A 84 8.81 -8.47 -0.57
C ILE A 84 10.07 -8.75 0.26
N PRO A 85 10.43 -10.00 0.61
CA PRO A 85 11.66 -10.27 1.37
C PRO A 85 12.95 -9.81 0.67
N ASN A 86 12.95 -9.75 -0.66
CA ASN A 86 14.12 -9.45 -1.49
C ASN A 86 14.11 -8.02 -2.07
N ALA A 87 13.03 -7.27 -1.89
CA ALA A 87 12.82 -5.98 -2.52
C ALA A 87 13.84 -4.91 -2.10
N ALA A 88 14.46 -5.04 -0.92
CA ALA A 88 15.44 -4.08 -0.43
C ALA A 88 16.61 -3.86 -1.40
N GLU A 89 16.98 -4.87 -2.19
CA GLU A 89 18.06 -4.78 -3.19
C GLU A 89 17.69 -3.92 -4.41
N ARG A 90 16.38 -3.75 -4.66
CA ARG A 90 15.83 -2.96 -5.76
C ARG A 90 15.52 -1.52 -5.36
N MET A 91 15.38 -1.27 -4.07
CA MET A 91 14.92 0.00 -3.54
C MET A 91 16.07 0.99 -3.37
N ALA A 92 15.89 2.20 -3.87
CA ALA A 92 16.84 3.31 -3.68
C ALA A 92 16.95 3.72 -2.20
N SER A 93 15.85 3.57 -1.45
CA SER A 93 15.82 3.88 -0.02
C SER A 93 14.72 3.08 0.68
N LYS A 94 14.77 3.03 2.02
CA LYS A 94 13.65 2.50 2.81
C LYS A 94 12.38 3.31 2.55
N ALA A 95 11.25 2.61 2.53
CA ALA A 95 9.98 3.24 2.27
C ALA A 95 9.43 3.97 3.49
N VAL A 96 8.88 5.16 3.27
CA VAL A 96 8.16 5.95 4.28
C VAL A 96 6.65 5.80 4.19
N LEU A 97 6.16 5.23 3.08
CA LEU A 97 4.76 4.84 2.90
C LEU A 97 4.69 3.47 2.25
N ALA A 98 3.81 2.61 2.77
CA ALA A 98 3.37 1.41 2.07
C ALA A 98 1.85 1.40 1.98
N HIS A 99 1.34 1.32 0.76
CA HIS A 99 -0.07 1.04 0.49
C HIS A 99 -0.23 -0.43 0.12
N CYS A 100 -1.11 -1.13 0.84
CA CYS A 100 -1.39 -2.55 0.67
C CYS A 100 -2.85 -2.73 0.26
N ASP A 101 -3.11 -2.91 -1.02
CA ASP A 101 -4.42 -3.32 -1.57
C ASP A 101 -4.33 -4.77 -2.03
N ILE A 102 -4.19 -5.66 -1.04
CA ILE A 102 -3.90 -7.09 -1.25
C ILE A 102 -5.15 -7.97 -1.14
N GLY A 103 -6.31 -7.35 -0.88
CA GLY A 103 -7.58 -8.02 -0.80
C GLY A 103 -8.00 -8.70 -2.10
N SER A 104 -8.60 -9.87 -1.94
CA SER A 104 -9.24 -10.62 -3.02
C SER A 104 -10.70 -10.92 -2.70
N GLY A 105 -11.38 -11.66 -3.58
CA GLY A 105 -12.71 -12.20 -3.28
C GLY A 105 -12.74 -13.18 -2.11
N ASP A 106 -11.58 -13.72 -1.71
CA ASP A 106 -11.42 -14.60 -0.56
C ASP A 106 -10.85 -13.82 0.64
N LYS A 107 -11.72 -13.53 1.61
CA LYS A 107 -11.36 -12.80 2.81
C LYS A 107 -10.35 -13.56 3.69
N ALA A 108 -10.47 -14.88 3.80
CA ALA A 108 -9.58 -15.66 4.65
C ALA A 108 -8.16 -15.69 4.08
N ALA A 109 -8.04 -15.88 2.76
CA ALA A 109 -6.77 -15.80 2.06
C ALA A 109 -6.12 -14.41 2.19
N SER A 110 -6.92 -13.34 2.07
CA SER A 110 -6.44 -11.95 2.17
C SER A 110 -5.86 -11.64 3.55
N VAL A 111 -6.54 -12.06 4.62
CA VAL A 111 -6.05 -11.90 6.01
C VAL A 111 -4.81 -12.76 6.26
N ALA A 112 -4.77 -13.99 5.76
CA ALA A 112 -3.60 -14.86 5.91
C ALA A 112 -2.37 -14.28 5.20
N LEU A 113 -2.56 -13.69 4.02
CA LEU A 113 -1.51 -12.98 3.28
C LEU A 113 -1.01 -11.76 4.05
N ALA A 114 -1.90 -10.90 4.57
CA ALA A 114 -1.52 -9.75 5.38
C ALA A 114 -0.67 -10.16 6.59
N LYS A 115 -1.07 -11.24 7.28
CA LYS A 115 -0.32 -11.80 8.40
C LYS A 115 1.08 -12.25 7.99
N ALA A 116 1.21 -12.99 6.88
CA ALA A 116 2.50 -13.45 6.39
C ALA A 116 3.42 -12.30 5.95
N LEU A 117 2.86 -11.26 5.33
CA LEU A 117 3.60 -10.06 4.95
C LEU A 117 4.07 -9.24 6.16
N GLY A 118 3.41 -9.36 7.31
CA GLY A 118 3.81 -8.72 8.56
C GLY A 118 5.22 -9.10 9.04
N ASP A 119 5.77 -10.23 8.61
CA ASP A 119 7.11 -10.68 8.99
C ASP A 119 8.24 -10.06 8.15
N SER A 120 7.95 -9.71 6.90
CA SER A 120 8.93 -9.24 5.91
C SER A 120 8.80 -7.76 5.59
N LEU A 121 7.57 -7.25 5.42
CA LEU A 121 7.29 -5.87 5.05
C LEU A 121 7.98 -4.83 5.97
N PRO A 122 7.99 -4.97 7.32
CA PRO A 122 8.63 -3.99 8.21
C PRO A 122 10.12 -3.75 7.94
N ARG A 123 10.81 -4.71 7.30
CA ARG A 123 12.24 -4.60 6.97
C ARG A 123 12.50 -3.56 5.88
N LEU A 124 11.53 -3.37 4.98
CA LEU A 124 11.57 -2.39 3.89
C LEU A 124 11.22 -0.98 4.35
N LEU A 125 10.60 -0.84 5.53
CA LEU A 125 10.08 0.42 6.03
C LEU A 125 11.12 1.16 6.89
N ALA A 126 11.09 2.49 6.77
CA ALA A 126 11.82 3.41 7.64
C ALA A 126 11.12 3.55 9.01
N PRO A 127 11.84 3.94 10.08
CA PRO A 127 11.20 4.41 11.30
C PRO A 127 10.25 5.57 11.00
N GLY A 128 9.06 5.56 11.59
CA GLY A 128 8.02 6.56 11.34
C GLY A 128 7.20 6.35 10.07
N ALA A 129 7.50 5.32 9.26
CA ALA A 129 6.77 5.03 8.03
C ALA A 129 5.28 4.79 8.29
N ILE A 130 4.44 5.21 7.35
CA ILE A 130 2.99 5.01 7.39
C ILE A 130 2.61 3.80 6.54
N ILE A 131 1.71 2.98 7.05
CA ILE A 131 1.16 1.83 6.33
C ILE A 131 -0.34 2.06 6.17
N VAL A 132 -0.83 1.97 4.95
CA VAL A 132 -2.25 2.10 4.60
C VAL A 132 -2.69 0.79 3.97
N SER A 133 -3.71 0.13 4.52
CA SER A 133 -4.05 -1.24 4.10
C SER A 133 -5.55 -1.50 4.07
N ASP A 134 -5.99 -2.27 3.08
CA ASP A 134 -7.36 -2.78 2.98
C ASP A 134 -7.63 -3.98 3.92
N GLN A 135 -6.56 -4.68 4.33
CA GLN A 135 -6.60 -5.77 5.31
C GLN A 135 -5.95 -5.35 6.65
N PRO A 136 -6.39 -5.91 7.79
CA PRO A 136 -5.73 -5.68 9.06
C PRO A 136 -4.38 -6.39 9.12
N PHE A 137 -3.37 -5.69 9.65
CA PHE A 137 -2.06 -6.25 9.97
C PHE A 137 -1.87 -6.42 11.48
N GLU A 138 -1.15 -7.46 11.87
CA GLU A 138 -0.77 -7.76 13.27
C GLU A 138 0.76 -7.72 13.40
N VAL A 139 1.32 -6.51 13.48
CA VAL A 139 2.77 -6.30 13.58
C VAL A 139 3.09 -5.58 14.89
N ALA A 140 3.90 -6.20 15.75
CA ALA A 140 4.15 -5.70 17.11
C ALA A 140 4.75 -4.28 17.18
N LYS A 141 5.49 -3.87 16.15
CA LYS A 141 6.13 -2.55 16.07
C LYS A 141 5.28 -1.50 15.35
N TRP A 142 4.05 -1.83 14.97
CA TRP A 142 3.15 -0.91 14.29
C TRP A 142 2.09 -0.39 15.25
N GLN A 143 2.00 0.93 15.34
CA GLN A 143 0.98 1.60 16.11
C GLN A 143 -0.20 1.96 15.20
N SER A 144 -1.42 1.58 15.60
CA SER A 144 -2.63 2.01 14.88
C SER A 144 -2.79 3.53 14.92
N ARG A 145 -3.20 4.11 13.80
CA ARG A 145 -3.45 5.55 13.63
C ARG A 145 -4.93 5.78 13.30
N PRO A 146 -5.49 6.93 13.71
CA PRO A 146 -6.86 7.28 13.36
C PRO A 146 -7.04 7.38 11.85
N LEU A 147 -8.22 6.96 11.38
CA LEU A 147 -8.62 7.13 9.99
C LEU A 147 -9.05 8.59 9.72
N PRO A 148 -8.96 9.06 8.46
CA PRO A 148 -9.52 10.34 8.07
C PRO A 148 -11.03 10.41 8.30
N GLU A 149 -11.56 11.63 8.43
CA GLU A 149 -13.00 11.85 8.55
C GLU A 149 -13.77 11.23 7.37
N GLY A 150 -14.88 10.57 7.66
CA GLY A 150 -15.73 9.93 6.65
C GLY A 150 -15.30 8.51 6.24
N VAL A 151 -14.12 8.05 6.63
CA VAL A 151 -13.70 6.65 6.42
C VAL A 151 -14.23 5.78 7.55
N ALA A 152 -15.06 4.79 7.21
CA ALA A 152 -15.62 3.87 8.18
C ALA A 152 -14.56 2.89 8.72
N GLU A 153 -14.62 2.61 10.02
CA GLU A 153 -13.75 1.61 10.67
C GLU A 153 -13.85 0.23 10.00
N GLY A 154 -12.72 -0.49 9.95
CA GLY A 154 -12.63 -1.83 9.38
C GLY A 154 -12.73 -1.90 7.85
N ARG A 155 -12.83 -0.76 7.15
CA ARG A 155 -12.72 -0.70 5.68
C ARG A 155 -11.29 -0.54 5.20
N TYR A 156 -10.54 0.30 5.91
CA TYR A 156 -9.14 0.56 5.70
C TYR A 156 -8.49 0.71 7.07
N HIS A 157 -7.17 0.55 7.09
CA HIS A 157 -6.36 0.59 8.28
C HIS A 157 -5.16 1.50 8.03
N ILE A 158 -4.81 2.33 9.01
CA ILE A 158 -3.58 3.12 8.98
C ILE A 158 -2.74 2.75 10.19
N TYR A 159 -1.46 2.48 9.96
CA TYR A 159 -0.48 2.21 10.99
C TYR A 159 0.74 3.11 10.83
N GLN A 160 1.51 3.25 11.91
CA GLN A 160 2.81 3.89 11.91
C GLN A 160 3.86 2.92 12.45
N GLN A 161 4.96 2.76 11.73
CA GLN A 161 6.11 1.98 12.19
C GLN A 161 6.91 2.75 13.24
N MET A 162 7.16 2.11 14.38
CA MET A 162 7.98 2.63 15.49
C MET A 162 9.48 2.38 15.30
#